data_AF-A0A9E5AQC0-F1
#
_entry.id   AF-A0A9E5AQC0-F1
#
_cell.length_a   1.000
_cell.length_b   1.000
_cell.length_c   1.000
_cell.angle_alpha   90.00
_cell.angle_beta   90.00
_cell.angle_gamma   90.00
#
_symmetry.space_group_name_H-M   'P 1'
#
loop_
_entity.id
_entity.type
_entity.pdbx_description
1 polymer ?
#
loop_
_entity_poly.entity_id
_entity_poly.type
_entity_poly.pdbx_seq_one_letter_code
_entity_poly.pdbx_strand_id
1 'polypeptide(L)'
;MTFTPAPKNDFPEFIETYFRRCRERVPQIEASAGKWTLEDLIPGLSDFDTRFLVNDATTAKDWCRMSMEVGRVHLELAQERKDWARNLEHLPGVNLRWNELFDEQLYFTEFAQWSFHHGDTKHVEAARRYVAGHAWTPTDELYHWKKIAIYYGPYNRTIDPPVNLGTYENKYSLHSRLMHYMAPPVHSAVCLMERKTAPGKLDAFRKARDLFPNPGTIDRILSLVDRHYEEPKYLTEPGMSELDRELDKYLTGMVNVLLERGSLPCPRNATVPQLNAAVKSASGDVSFAQLFENIKFSRLMKGRLWFYAHDLLWFDSLFLIRNELNRIRQSFYETPLRLFAKFAYNKDASDEEALQMMTGDVFDREQAEACRRFAAVSQPGCPDAELKKRALEIEATFDPFLCAMEQLLECAKKRLLKGAKVSYLKEGTQI
;
A
#
# COMPACT_ATOMS: atom_id res chain seq x y z
N MET A 1 -32.85 -4.71 -12.63
CA MET A 1 -31.93 -3.91 -11.78
C MET A 1 -31.75 -2.57 -12.48
N THR A 2 -31.89 -1.45 -11.78
CA THR A 2 -31.67 -0.12 -12.36
C THR A 2 -30.25 0.33 -12.02
N PHE A 3 -29.46 0.68 -13.02
CA PHE A 3 -28.09 1.15 -12.83
C PHE A 3 -28.02 2.67 -12.83
N THR A 4 -27.21 3.22 -11.92
CA THR A 4 -26.78 4.61 -11.99
C THR A 4 -25.72 4.72 -13.09
N PRO A 5 -25.90 5.55 -14.14
CA PRO A 5 -24.92 5.68 -15.21
C PRO A 5 -23.52 6.05 -14.70
N ALA A 6 -22.48 5.72 -15.45
CA ALA A 6 -21.12 6.15 -15.13
C ALA A 6 -21.05 7.67 -14.94
N PRO A 7 -20.48 8.17 -13.82
CA PRO A 7 -20.31 9.61 -13.66
C PRO A 7 -19.24 10.14 -14.60
N LYS A 8 -19.21 11.47 -14.76
CA LYS A 8 -18.08 12.14 -15.39
C LYS A 8 -16.82 11.85 -14.57
N ASN A 9 -15.71 11.59 -15.24
CA ASN A 9 -14.41 11.42 -14.59
C ASN A 9 -13.99 12.73 -13.90
N ASP A 10 -13.96 12.71 -12.58
CA ASP A 10 -13.63 13.84 -11.70
C ASP A 10 -12.24 13.70 -11.06
N PHE A 11 -11.52 12.59 -11.28
CA PHE A 11 -10.17 12.38 -10.73
C PHE A 11 -9.20 13.52 -11.07
N PRO A 12 -9.14 14.07 -12.31
CA PRO A 12 -8.25 15.21 -12.59
C PRO A 12 -8.52 16.43 -11.72
N GLU A 13 -9.80 16.76 -11.48
CA GLU A 13 -10.20 17.88 -10.63
C GLU A 13 -9.87 17.60 -9.16
N PHE A 14 -10.16 16.39 -8.71
CA PHE A 14 -9.85 15.91 -7.36
C PHE A 14 -8.34 15.99 -7.08
N ILE A 15 -7.50 15.43 -7.96
CA ILE A 15 -6.05 15.35 -7.79
C ILE A 15 -5.43 16.75 -7.69
N GLU A 16 -5.79 17.65 -8.61
CA GLU A 16 -5.32 19.05 -8.60
C GLU A 16 -5.76 19.76 -7.31
N THR A 17 -7.06 19.66 -6.97
CA THR A 17 -7.60 20.35 -5.79
C THR A 17 -6.98 19.84 -4.50
N TYR A 18 -6.85 18.51 -4.36
CA TYR A 18 -6.29 17.88 -3.17
C TYR A 18 -4.82 18.23 -3.00
N PHE A 19 -4.03 18.16 -4.08
CA PHE A 19 -2.63 18.55 -4.05
C PHE A 19 -2.46 20.02 -3.66
N ARG A 20 -3.18 20.94 -4.33
CA ARG A 20 -3.09 22.37 -4.08
C ARG A 20 -3.41 22.71 -2.63
N ARG A 21 -4.54 22.24 -2.08
CA ARG A 21 -4.93 22.52 -0.69
C ARG A 21 -3.97 21.93 0.33
N CYS A 22 -3.49 20.70 0.10
CA CYS A 22 -2.47 20.11 0.97
C CYS A 22 -1.18 20.94 0.96
N ARG A 23 -0.71 21.35 -0.22
CA ARG A 23 0.52 22.16 -0.37
C ARG A 23 0.39 23.56 0.22
N GLU A 24 -0.78 24.18 0.16
CA GLU A 24 -1.04 25.48 0.80
C GLU A 24 -0.82 25.43 2.32
N ARG A 25 -1.14 24.31 2.97
CA ARG A 25 -0.91 24.12 4.42
C ARG A 25 0.43 23.51 4.76
N VAL A 26 1.00 22.73 3.84
CA VAL A 26 2.26 22.04 3.99
C VAL A 26 3.14 22.34 2.78
N PRO A 27 3.83 23.50 2.76
CA PRO A 27 4.67 23.89 1.63
C PRO A 27 5.82 22.92 1.33
N GLN A 28 6.14 22.02 2.27
CA GLN A 28 7.10 20.94 2.07
C GLN A 28 6.66 19.90 1.05
N ILE A 29 5.36 19.79 0.75
CA ILE A 29 4.84 18.92 -0.31
C ILE A 29 5.23 19.53 -1.67
N GLU A 30 6.16 18.88 -2.37
CA GLU A 30 6.70 19.39 -3.62
C GLU A 30 6.07 18.73 -4.84
N ALA A 31 5.63 17.48 -4.72
CA ALA A 31 5.01 16.72 -5.79
C ALA A 31 3.96 15.73 -5.27
N SER A 32 3.10 15.28 -6.17
CA SER A 32 2.14 14.20 -5.92
C SER A 32 2.14 13.16 -7.03
N ALA A 33 1.89 11.92 -6.61
CA ALA A 33 1.65 10.80 -7.48
C ALA A 33 0.42 10.01 -7.02
N GLY A 34 -0.16 9.24 -7.92
CA GLY A 34 -1.15 8.23 -7.63
C GLY A 34 -0.59 6.85 -7.88
N LYS A 35 -1.11 5.83 -7.18
CA LYS A 35 -0.90 4.45 -7.61
C LYS A 35 -1.74 4.20 -8.87
N TRP A 36 -1.15 3.57 -9.88
CA TRP A 36 -1.75 3.28 -11.19
C TRP A 36 -1.93 4.51 -12.08
N THR A 37 -2.39 4.27 -13.31
CA THR A 37 -2.66 5.33 -14.29
C THR A 37 -4.08 5.87 -14.12
N LEU A 38 -4.37 7.05 -14.67
CA LEU A 38 -5.74 7.60 -14.64
C LEU A 38 -6.76 6.69 -15.32
N GLU A 39 -6.33 5.88 -16.29
CA GLU A 39 -7.21 4.93 -16.98
C GLU A 39 -7.74 3.84 -16.03
N ASP A 40 -6.96 3.49 -15.00
CA ASP A 40 -7.31 2.44 -14.05
C ASP A 40 -8.31 2.90 -12.97
N LEU A 41 -8.56 4.19 -12.88
CA LEU A 41 -9.44 4.79 -11.89
C LEU A 41 -10.87 4.84 -12.44
N ILE A 42 -11.76 4.05 -11.87
CA ILE A 42 -13.15 3.94 -12.33
C ILE A 42 -14.04 4.94 -11.58
N PRO A 43 -14.62 5.95 -12.26
CA PRO A 43 -15.38 7.02 -11.61
C PRO A 43 -16.52 6.49 -10.72
N GLY A 44 -16.63 6.99 -9.49
CA GLY A 44 -17.65 6.57 -8.52
C GLY A 44 -17.43 5.20 -7.87
N LEU A 45 -16.41 4.44 -8.27
CA LEU A 45 -16.12 3.10 -7.75
C LEU A 45 -14.69 2.96 -7.20
N SER A 46 -13.71 3.64 -7.79
CA SER A 46 -12.32 3.62 -7.32
C SER A 46 -12.05 4.73 -6.31
N ASP A 47 -11.29 4.41 -5.29
CA ASP A 47 -10.61 5.39 -4.44
C ASP A 47 -9.37 5.95 -5.14
N PHE A 48 -8.76 7.00 -4.57
CA PHE A 48 -7.50 7.53 -5.10
C PHE A 48 -6.36 7.44 -4.09
N ASP A 49 -5.44 6.55 -4.42
CA ASP A 49 -4.26 6.18 -3.65
C ASP A 49 -3.16 7.25 -3.75
N THR A 50 -3.36 8.41 -3.12
CA THR A 50 -2.41 9.54 -3.18
C THR A 50 -1.05 9.18 -2.57
N ARG A 51 0.01 9.75 -3.13
CA ARG A 51 1.40 9.71 -2.64
C ARG A 51 1.97 11.13 -2.68
N PHE A 52 2.59 11.59 -1.60
CA PHE A 52 3.32 12.87 -1.60
C PHE A 52 4.84 12.66 -1.61
N LEU A 53 5.51 13.50 -2.39
CA LEU A 53 6.96 13.65 -2.36
C LEU A 53 7.26 15.01 -1.74
N VAL A 54 8.09 15.01 -0.71
CA VAL A 54 8.42 16.20 0.07
C VAL A 54 9.90 16.54 -0.04
N ASN A 55 10.26 17.75 0.35
CA ASN A 55 11.67 18.16 0.38
C ASN A 55 12.50 17.32 1.36
N ASP A 56 13.80 17.21 1.08
CA ASP A 56 14.75 16.40 1.84
C ASP A 56 15.02 16.91 3.26
N ALA A 57 14.68 18.17 3.56
CA ALA A 57 14.84 18.77 4.88
C ALA A 57 13.68 18.43 5.84
N THR A 58 12.63 17.72 5.37
CA THR A 58 11.46 17.36 6.16
C THR A 58 11.85 16.53 7.38
N THR A 59 11.70 17.08 8.58
CA THR A 59 12.06 16.41 9.84
C THR A 59 10.93 15.49 10.35
N ALA A 60 11.18 14.69 11.38
CA ALA A 60 10.14 13.91 12.05
C ALA A 60 8.98 14.79 12.58
N LYS A 61 9.31 15.99 13.10
CA LYS A 61 8.30 16.96 13.56
C LYS A 61 7.47 17.51 12.40
N ASP A 62 8.09 17.71 11.24
CA ASP A 62 7.37 18.13 10.03
C ASP A 62 6.43 17.03 9.55
N TRP A 63 6.81 15.75 9.62
CA TRP A 63 5.91 14.63 9.34
C TRP A 63 4.69 14.63 10.27
N CYS A 64 4.89 14.81 11.58
CA CYS A 64 3.79 14.93 12.55
C CYS A 64 2.82 16.07 12.20
N ARG A 65 3.35 17.27 11.89
CA ARG A 65 2.52 18.41 11.47
C ARG A 65 1.80 18.12 10.18
N MET A 66 2.50 17.62 9.16
CA MET A 66 1.94 17.30 7.85
C MET A 66 0.81 16.28 7.97
N SER A 67 0.98 15.23 8.78
CA SER A 67 -0.05 14.24 9.08
C SER A 67 -1.37 14.90 9.47
N MET A 68 -1.32 15.82 10.44
CA MET A 68 -2.50 16.53 10.91
C MET A 68 -3.08 17.48 9.87
N GLU A 69 -2.25 18.28 9.20
CA GLU A 69 -2.76 19.24 8.21
C GLU A 69 -3.40 18.56 7.00
N VAL A 70 -2.83 17.45 6.52
CA VAL A 70 -3.42 16.63 5.46
C VAL A 70 -4.74 16.03 5.91
N GLY A 71 -4.84 15.53 7.15
CA GLY A 71 -6.10 15.05 7.72
C GLY A 71 -7.18 16.12 7.78
N ARG A 72 -6.82 17.37 8.12
CA ARG A 72 -7.76 18.51 8.11
C ARG A 72 -8.23 18.87 6.71
N VAL A 73 -7.33 18.96 5.73
CA VAL A 73 -7.70 19.20 4.33
C VAL A 73 -8.63 18.10 3.82
N HIS A 74 -8.35 16.85 4.19
CA HIS A 74 -9.16 15.70 3.83
C HIS A 74 -10.58 15.80 4.42
N LEU A 75 -10.71 16.18 5.70
CA LEU A 75 -12.00 16.40 6.36
C LEU A 75 -12.81 17.54 5.70
N GLU A 76 -12.16 18.67 5.42
CA GLU A 76 -12.81 19.83 4.79
C GLU A 76 -13.32 19.50 3.39
N LEU A 77 -12.49 18.83 2.58
CA LEU A 77 -12.89 18.41 1.25
C LEU A 77 -14.02 17.39 1.30
N ALA A 78 -14.00 16.48 2.26
CA ALA A 78 -15.12 15.59 2.48
C ALA A 78 -16.40 16.42 2.76
N GLN A 79 -16.35 17.35 3.71
CA GLN A 79 -17.50 18.21 4.04
C GLN A 79 -18.06 19.00 2.84
N GLU A 80 -17.17 19.50 1.98
CA GLU A 80 -17.52 20.32 0.82
C GLU A 80 -17.97 19.49 -0.40
N ARG A 81 -17.42 18.28 -0.58
CA ARG A 81 -17.54 17.46 -1.80
C ARG A 81 -17.95 16.03 -1.47
N LYS A 82 -19.24 15.86 -1.17
CA LYS A 82 -19.84 14.53 -0.90
C LYS A 82 -19.72 13.57 -2.09
N ASP A 83 -19.66 14.11 -3.30
CA ASP A 83 -19.41 13.37 -4.53
C ASP A 83 -18.03 12.71 -4.55
N TRP A 84 -17.06 13.22 -3.78
CA TRP A 84 -15.72 12.66 -3.62
C TRP A 84 -15.59 11.67 -2.47
N ALA A 85 -16.70 11.19 -1.89
CA ALA A 85 -16.68 10.24 -0.77
C ALA A 85 -15.76 9.04 -1.02
N ARG A 86 -15.84 8.44 -2.22
CA ARG A 86 -15.00 7.31 -2.60
C ARG A 86 -13.54 7.73 -2.85
N ASN A 87 -13.32 8.84 -3.54
CA ASN A 87 -11.96 9.38 -3.80
C ASN A 87 -11.21 9.68 -2.49
N LEU A 88 -11.95 10.11 -1.46
CA LEU A 88 -11.50 10.42 -0.10
C LEU A 88 -11.64 9.24 0.87
N GLU A 89 -11.74 7.99 0.39
CA GLU A 89 -11.82 6.84 1.31
C GLU A 89 -10.55 6.72 2.18
N HIS A 90 -9.40 7.05 1.62
CA HIS A 90 -8.10 6.92 2.27
C HIS A 90 -7.26 8.19 2.15
N LEU A 91 -6.59 8.55 3.24
CA LEU A 91 -5.49 9.53 3.19
C LEU A 91 -4.27 8.96 2.42
N PRO A 92 -3.34 9.81 1.96
CA PRO A 92 -2.14 9.33 1.26
C PRO A 92 -1.37 8.26 2.04
N GLY A 93 -1.14 7.10 1.40
CA GLY A 93 -0.62 5.90 2.08
C GLY A 93 0.90 5.84 2.22
N VAL A 94 1.65 6.23 1.19
CA VAL A 94 3.13 6.26 1.20
C VAL A 94 3.60 7.67 0.86
N ASN A 95 4.50 8.21 1.67
CA ASN A 95 5.01 9.57 1.51
C ASN A 95 6.52 9.58 1.77
N LEU A 96 7.26 10.21 0.88
CA LEU A 96 8.71 10.10 0.82
C LEU A 96 9.35 11.48 0.72
N ARG A 97 10.56 11.61 1.27
CA ARG A 97 11.51 12.62 0.82
C ARG A 97 12.01 12.25 -0.57
N TRP A 98 12.46 13.22 -1.37
CA TRP A 98 13.04 12.92 -2.69
C TRP A 98 14.26 11.99 -2.58
N ASN A 99 15.14 12.23 -1.63
CA ASN A 99 16.33 11.39 -1.42
C ASN A 99 15.98 9.94 -1.04
N GLU A 100 14.83 9.69 -0.43
CA GLU A 100 14.36 8.33 -0.13
C GLU A 100 13.84 7.61 -1.37
N LEU A 101 13.24 8.33 -2.31
CA LEU A 101 12.82 7.77 -3.60
C LEU A 101 14.04 7.34 -4.43
N PHE A 102 15.11 8.13 -4.42
CA PHE A 102 16.32 7.89 -5.20
C PHE A 102 17.37 7.01 -4.50
N ASP A 103 17.11 6.56 -3.28
CA ASP A 103 18.02 5.68 -2.54
C ASP A 103 17.79 4.22 -2.95
N GLU A 104 18.80 3.62 -3.58
CA GLU A 104 18.75 2.23 -4.06
C GLU A 104 18.47 1.23 -2.93
N GLN A 105 18.94 1.51 -1.71
CA GLN A 105 18.72 0.63 -0.54
C GLN A 105 17.28 0.72 -0.01
N LEU A 106 16.57 1.78 -0.36
CA LEU A 106 15.18 2.05 0.02
C LEU A 106 14.21 1.80 -1.13
N TYR A 107 14.71 1.38 -2.30
CA TYR A 107 13.89 1.09 -3.46
C TYR A 107 12.81 0.06 -3.10
N PHE A 108 11.60 0.37 -3.53
CA PHE A 108 10.43 -0.48 -3.34
C PHE A 108 9.75 -0.66 -4.68
N THR A 109 9.52 -1.91 -5.09
CA THR A 109 8.96 -2.27 -6.40
C THR A 109 7.66 -1.52 -6.74
N GLU A 110 6.84 -1.15 -5.76
CA GLU A 110 5.62 -0.37 -6.01
C GLU A 110 5.90 1.03 -6.61
N PHE A 111 7.10 1.60 -6.46
CA PHE A 111 7.44 2.91 -7.05
C PHE A 111 7.26 2.91 -8.58
N ALA A 112 7.50 1.77 -9.24
CA ALA A 112 7.26 1.57 -10.67
C ALA A 112 5.79 1.52 -11.08
N GLN A 113 4.87 1.53 -10.12
CA GLN A 113 3.43 1.59 -10.36
C GLN A 113 2.87 3.00 -10.20
N TRP A 114 3.70 4.00 -9.91
CA TRP A 114 3.25 5.35 -9.62
C TRP A 114 3.13 6.21 -10.89
N SER A 115 2.04 6.95 -10.98
CA SER A 115 1.85 8.02 -11.97
C SER A 115 2.04 9.38 -11.30
N PHE A 116 3.06 10.13 -11.71
CA PHE A 116 3.30 11.48 -11.20
C PHE A 116 2.36 12.50 -11.86
N HIS A 117 1.63 13.25 -11.05
CA HIS A 117 0.62 14.22 -11.50
C HIS A 117 1.09 15.68 -11.37
N HIS A 118 1.72 16.02 -10.24
CA HIS A 118 2.21 17.37 -9.97
C HIS A 118 3.65 17.34 -9.45
N GLY A 119 4.39 18.41 -9.69
CA GLY A 119 5.75 18.60 -9.21
C GLY A 119 6.59 19.48 -10.13
N ASP A 120 7.79 19.86 -9.66
CA ASP A 120 8.78 20.46 -10.56
C ASP A 120 9.11 19.48 -11.70
N THR A 121 9.10 19.98 -12.94
CA THR A 121 9.28 19.13 -14.12
C THR A 121 10.59 18.37 -14.09
N LYS A 122 11.69 18.98 -13.61
CA LYS A 122 13.00 18.29 -13.58
C LYS A 122 13.02 17.17 -12.56
N HIS A 123 12.45 17.39 -11.37
CA HIS A 123 12.36 16.34 -10.34
C HIS A 123 11.44 15.19 -10.76
N VAL A 124 10.27 15.48 -11.33
CA VAL A 124 9.34 14.46 -11.81
C VAL A 124 9.95 13.63 -12.94
N GLU A 125 10.61 14.27 -13.90
CA GLU A 125 11.30 13.55 -14.99
C GLU A 125 12.52 12.76 -14.49
N ALA A 126 13.20 13.22 -13.44
CA ALA A 126 14.25 12.43 -12.79
C ALA A 126 13.66 11.18 -12.11
N ALA A 127 12.55 11.31 -11.39
CA ALA A 127 11.85 10.19 -10.76
C ALA A 127 11.37 9.16 -11.79
N ARG A 128 10.72 9.60 -12.87
CA ARG A 128 10.29 8.72 -13.98
C ARG A 128 11.48 7.95 -14.57
N ARG A 129 12.59 8.63 -14.84
CA ARG A 129 13.81 7.99 -15.37
C ARG A 129 14.44 7.02 -14.40
N TYR A 130 14.54 7.37 -13.12
CA TYR A 130 15.11 6.51 -12.09
C TYR A 130 14.35 5.19 -12.01
N VAL A 131 13.03 5.26 -11.89
CA VAL A 131 12.19 4.08 -11.74
C VAL A 131 12.13 3.26 -13.04
N ALA A 132 12.04 3.90 -14.20
CA ALA A 132 12.06 3.19 -15.49
C ALA A 132 13.42 2.54 -15.81
N GLY A 133 14.51 3.06 -15.26
CA GLY A 133 15.86 2.55 -15.41
C GLY A 133 16.26 1.48 -14.40
N HIS A 134 15.41 1.16 -13.42
CA HIS A 134 15.70 0.15 -12.41
C HIS A 134 15.79 -1.25 -13.06
N ALA A 135 16.87 -1.97 -12.78
CA ALA A 135 17.04 -3.34 -13.28
C ALA A 135 16.17 -4.31 -12.47
N TRP A 136 15.58 -5.30 -13.13
CA TRP A 136 14.77 -6.31 -12.46
C TRP A 136 15.60 -7.15 -11.47
N THR A 137 15.14 -7.22 -10.23
CA THR A 137 15.81 -7.94 -9.13
C THR A 137 14.97 -9.10 -8.59
N PRO A 138 15.59 -10.02 -7.80
CA PRO A 138 14.83 -11.03 -7.06
C PRO A 138 13.81 -10.44 -6.07
N THR A 139 14.04 -9.22 -5.57
CA THR A 139 13.08 -8.50 -4.71
C THR A 139 11.81 -8.13 -5.48
N ASP A 140 11.93 -7.70 -6.74
CA ASP A 140 10.77 -7.41 -7.59
C ASP A 140 9.97 -8.67 -7.88
N GLU A 141 10.67 -9.75 -8.21
CA GLU A 141 10.07 -11.07 -8.44
C GLU A 141 9.28 -11.55 -7.22
N LEU A 142 9.88 -11.44 -6.03
CA LEU A 142 9.22 -11.80 -4.78
C LEU A 142 8.04 -10.88 -4.45
N TYR A 143 8.14 -9.58 -4.70
CA TYR A 143 7.04 -8.62 -4.51
C TYR A 143 5.81 -9.08 -5.30
N HIS A 144 5.99 -9.41 -6.58
CA HIS A 144 4.91 -9.86 -7.45
C HIS A 144 4.35 -11.23 -7.07
N TRP A 145 5.20 -12.18 -6.65
CA TRP A 145 4.74 -13.46 -6.12
C TRP A 145 3.92 -13.30 -4.82
N LYS A 146 4.32 -12.41 -3.91
CA LYS A 146 3.54 -12.08 -2.71
C LYS A 146 2.17 -11.53 -3.08
N LYS A 147 2.08 -10.65 -4.09
CA LYS A 147 0.80 -10.12 -4.59
C LYS A 147 -0.08 -11.20 -5.19
N ILE A 148 0.47 -12.13 -5.96
CA ILE A 148 -0.28 -13.28 -6.48
C ILE A 148 -0.82 -14.13 -5.33
N ALA A 149 0.03 -14.48 -4.36
CA ALA A 149 -0.33 -15.37 -3.27
C ALA A 149 -1.46 -14.83 -2.37
N ILE A 150 -1.56 -13.50 -2.19
CA ILE A 150 -2.64 -12.85 -1.43
C ILE A 150 -4.03 -13.11 -2.03
N TYR A 151 -4.14 -13.13 -3.36
CA TYR A 151 -5.42 -13.22 -4.07
C TYR A 151 -5.59 -14.55 -4.83
N TYR A 152 -4.71 -15.51 -4.60
CA TYR A 152 -4.78 -16.81 -5.27
C TYR A 152 -5.85 -17.69 -4.64
N GLY A 153 -6.77 -18.20 -5.48
CA GLY A 153 -7.87 -19.09 -5.11
C GLY A 153 -9.25 -18.46 -5.35
N PRO A 154 -10.30 -19.08 -4.77
CA PRO A 154 -11.66 -18.59 -4.92
C PRO A 154 -11.86 -17.20 -4.30
N TYR A 155 -12.65 -16.37 -5.00
CA TYR A 155 -12.99 -15.02 -4.54
C TYR A 155 -13.53 -15.01 -3.11
N ASN A 156 -12.83 -14.27 -2.23
CA ASN A 156 -13.31 -14.04 -0.87
C ASN A 156 -14.32 -12.89 -0.86
N ARG A 157 -15.61 -13.24 -0.74
CA ARG A 157 -16.72 -12.27 -0.77
C ARG A 157 -16.72 -11.25 0.37
N THR A 158 -15.87 -11.39 1.39
CA THR A 158 -15.74 -10.46 2.52
C THR A 158 -14.47 -9.61 2.49
N ILE A 159 -13.60 -9.77 1.48
CA ILE A 159 -12.27 -9.14 1.46
C ILE A 159 -12.32 -7.60 1.37
N ASP A 160 -13.37 -7.07 0.78
CA ASP A 160 -13.49 -5.66 0.40
C ASP A 160 -14.98 -5.27 0.41
N PRO A 161 -15.49 -4.77 1.55
CA PRO A 161 -16.89 -4.40 1.69
C PRO A 161 -17.21 -3.11 0.93
N PRO A 162 -18.48 -2.90 0.52
CA PRO A 162 -18.90 -1.67 -0.13
C PRO A 162 -18.91 -0.51 0.89
N VAL A 163 -17.95 0.40 0.80
CA VAL A 163 -17.83 1.57 1.69
C VAL A 163 -17.81 2.85 0.86
N ASN A 164 -18.61 3.85 1.25
CA ASN A 164 -18.64 5.19 0.67
C ASN A 164 -18.91 5.26 -0.86
N LEU A 165 -19.69 4.32 -1.41
CA LEU A 165 -19.99 4.20 -2.85
C LEU A 165 -21.26 4.95 -3.29
N GLY A 166 -22.10 5.36 -2.34
CA GLY A 166 -23.37 6.04 -2.61
C GLY A 166 -24.24 5.27 -3.63
N THR A 167 -24.68 5.95 -4.68
CA THR A 167 -25.57 5.38 -5.70
C THR A 167 -24.93 4.33 -6.61
N TYR A 168 -23.62 4.08 -6.49
CA TYR A 168 -22.87 3.12 -7.31
C TYR A 168 -22.66 1.76 -6.62
N GLU A 169 -23.13 1.60 -5.37
CA GLU A 169 -23.00 0.36 -4.61
C GLU A 169 -23.54 -0.88 -5.36
N ASN A 170 -24.60 -0.70 -6.16
CA ASN A 170 -25.22 -1.77 -6.96
C ASN A 170 -24.30 -2.37 -8.04
N LYS A 171 -23.12 -1.78 -8.29
CA LYS A 171 -22.10 -2.25 -9.24
C LYS A 171 -20.86 -2.80 -8.53
N TYR A 172 -20.70 -2.54 -7.24
CA TYR A 172 -19.44 -2.73 -6.53
C TYR A 172 -19.01 -4.19 -6.44
N SER A 173 -19.95 -5.12 -6.35
CA SER A 173 -19.62 -6.55 -6.26
C SER A 173 -18.86 -7.07 -7.49
N LEU A 174 -19.06 -6.47 -8.67
CA LEU A 174 -18.24 -6.73 -9.86
C LEU A 174 -16.93 -5.94 -9.84
N HIS A 175 -16.97 -4.66 -9.48
CA HIS A 175 -15.76 -3.84 -9.36
C HIS A 175 -14.73 -4.50 -8.43
N SER A 176 -15.15 -4.94 -7.24
CA SER A 176 -14.29 -5.58 -6.26
C SER A 176 -13.66 -6.87 -6.79
N ARG A 177 -14.45 -7.75 -7.42
CA ARG A 177 -13.93 -8.96 -8.08
C ARG A 177 -12.88 -8.65 -9.13
N LEU A 178 -13.15 -7.70 -10.00
CA LEU A 178 -12.32 -7.46 -11.17
C LEU A 178 -11.09 -6.59 -10.85
N MET A 179 -11.29 -5.49 -10.11
CA MET A 179 -10.27 -4.47 -9.88
C MET A 179 -9.52 -4.60 -8.55
N HIS A 180 -10.16 -5.18 -7.51
CA HIS A 180 -9.53 -5.39 -6.20
C HIS A 180 -9.00 -6.82 -6.02
N TYR A 181 -9.66 -7.83 -6.61
CA TYR A 181 -9.24 -9.23 -6.47
C TYR A 181 -8.46 -9.77 -7.68
N MET A 182 -8.96 -9.58 -8.91
CA MET A 182 -8.32 -10.14 -10.11
C MET A 182 -7.19 -9.30 -10.69
N ALA A 183 -7.35 -7.97 -10.72
CA ALA A 183 -6.33 -7.11 -11.33
C ALA A 183 -4.95 -7.20 -10.64
N PRO A 184 -4.82 -7.22 -9.29
CA PRO A 184 -3.51 -7.31 -8.66
C PRO A 184 -2.67 -8.56 -9.00
N PRO A 185 -3.22 -9.80 -8.95
CA PRO A 185 -2.46 -11.00 -9.33
C PRO A 185 -2.20 -11.06 -10.84
N VAL A 186 -3.13 -10.61 -11.70
CA VAL A 186 -2.90 -10.57 -13.16
C VAL A 186 -1.82 -9.57 -13.52
N HIS A 187 -1.86 -8.37 -12.95
CA HIS A 187 -0.81 -7.36 -13.11
C HIS A 187 0.56 -7.91 -12.69
N SER A 188 0.62 -8.55 -11.54
CA SER A 188 1.86 -9.14 -11.04
C SER A 188 2.37 -10.27 -11.93
N ALA A 189 1.47 -11.10 -12.46
CA ALA A 189 1.84 -12.17 -13.39
C ALA A 189 2.42 -11.62 -14.70
N VAL A 190 1.83 -10.56 -15.27
CA VAL A 190 2.39 -9.89 -16.45
C VAL A 190 3.78 -9.32 -16.15
N CYS A 191 3.96 -8.66 -15.01
CA CYS A 191 5.26 -8.11 -14.61
C CYS A 191 6.33 -9.21 -14.47
N LEU A 192 5.98 -10.38 -13.92
CA LEU A 192 6.85 -11.55 -13.86
C LEU A 192 7.21 -12.08 -15.25
N MET A 193 6.24 -12.14 -16.16
CA MET A 193 6.44 -12.62 -17.54
C MET A 193 7.35 -11.69 -18.35
N GLU A 194 7.20 -10.38 -18.17
CA GLU A 194 7.98 -9.35 -18.87
C GLU A 194 9.30 -9.01 -18.16
N ARG A 195 9.49 -9.48 -16.91
CA ARG A 195 10.58 -9.08 -16.00
C ARG A 195 10.71 -7.55 -15.92
N LYS A 196 9.56 -6.89 -15.80
CA LYS A 196 9.47 -5.43 -15.70
C LYS A 196 8.20 -5.03 -14.95
N THR A 197 8.34 -4.21 -13.93
CA THR A 197 7.19 -3.58 -13.27
C THR A 197 6.75 -2.37 -14.08
N ALA A 198 5.46 -2.29 -14.39
CA ALA A 198 4.86 -1.18 -15.12
C ALA A 198 3.59 -0.68 -14.41
N PRO A 199 3.22 0.59 -14.57
CA PRO A 199 1.92 1.07 -14.10
C PRO A 199 0.83 0.60 -15.08
N GLY A 200 -0.30 0.11 -14.54
CA GLY A 200 -1.52 -0.11 -15.32
C GLY A 200 -2.18 -1.46 -15.07
N LYS A 201 -3.35 -1.48 -14.43
CA LYS A 201 -4.18 -2.69 -14.29
C LYS A 201 -4.81 -3.07 -15.62
N LEU A 202 -5.36 -2.10 -16.35
CA LEU A 202 -6.02 -2.34 -17.63
C LEU A 202 -5.01 -2.72 -18.73
N ASP A 203 -3.84 -2.08 -18.76
CA ASP A 203 -2.75 -2.50 -19.64
C ASP A 203 -2.33 -3.95 -19.37
N ALA A 204 -2.20 -4.32 -18.08
CA ALA A 204 -1.91 -5.70 -17.73
C ALA A 204 -2.99 -6.68 -18.16
N PHE A 205 -4.29 -6.35 -18.06
CA PHE A 205 -5.32 -7.21 -18.63
C PHE A 205 -5.14 -7.39 -20.14
N ARG A 206 -4.91 -6.30 -20.89
CA ARG A 206 -4.70 -6.38 -22.35
C ARG A 206 -3.52 -7.29 -22.70
N LYS A 207 -2.40 -7.18 -21.99
CA LYS A 207 -1.23 -8.06 -22.16
C LYS A 207 -1.52 -9.50 -21.74
N ALA A 208 -2.25 -9.69 -20.64
CA ALA A 208 -2.57 -11.00 -20.11
C ALA A 208 -3.35 -11.87 -21.10
N ARG A 209 -4.19 -11.26 -21.95
CA ARG A 209 -4.90 -11.92 -23.05
C ARG A 209 -3.97 -12.76 -23.93
N ASP A 210 -2.78 -12.25 -24.21
CA ASP A 210 -1.83 -12.86 -25.15
C ASP A 210 -0.76 -13.71 -24.43
N LEU A 211 -0.62 -13.55 -23.11
CA LEU A 211 0.39 -14.24 -22.29
C LEU A 211 -0.13 -15.49 -21.55
N PHE A 212 -1.43 -15.56 -21.27
CA PHE A 212 -2.00 -16.59 -20.40
C PHE A 212 -3.19 -17.33 -21.02
N PRO A 213 -3.61 -18.49 -20.47
CA PRO A 213 -4.70 -19.28 -21.04
C PRO A 213 -6.06 -18.58 -20.96
N ASN A 214 -7.01 -19.01 -21.80
CA ASN A 214 -8.40 -18.54 -21.81
C ASN A 214 -8.55 -17.01 -22.02
N PRO A 215 -8.12 -16.48 -23.18
CA PRO A 215 -8.23 -15.04 -23.49
C PRO A 215 -9.66 -14.50 -23.36
N GLY A 216 -10.68 -15.34 -23.61
CA GLY A 216 -12.09 -14.95 -23.48
C GLY A 216 -12.50 -14.50 -22.07
N THR A 217 -11.81 -14.95 -21.01
CA THR A 217 -12.05 -14.45 -19.65
C THR A 217 -11.54 -13.02 -19.50
N ILE A 218 -10.38 -12.69 -20.08
CA ILE A 218 -9.87 -11.32 -20.13
C ILE A 218 -10.78 -10.41 -20.95
N ASP A 219 -11.23 -10.87 -22.12
CA ASP A 219 -12.15 -10.10 -22.97
C ASP A 219 -13.46 -9.77 -22.22
N ARG A 220 -13.97 -10.73 -21.43
CA ARG A 220 -15.12 -10.51 -20.55
C ARG A 220 -14.83 -9.46 -19.49
N ILE A 221 -13.68 -9.53 -18.81
CA ILE A 221 -13.29 -8.56 -17.77
C ILE A 221 -13.26 -7.16 -18.36
N LEU A 222 -12.54 -6.96 -19.47
CA LEU A 222 -12.43 -5.66 -20.14
C LEU A 222 -13.81 -5.15 -20.58
N SER A 223 -14.64 -6.01 -21.17
CA SER A 223 -16.00 -5.63 -21.56
C SER A 223 -16.89 -5.23 -20.37
N LEU A 224 -16.73 -5.88 -19.21
CA LEU A 224 -17.47 -5.51 -18.00
C LEU A 224 -17.01 -4.17 -17.45
N VAL A 225 -15.71 -3.88 -17.49
CA VAL A 225 -15.16 -2.57 -17.09
C VAL A 225 -15.67 -1.47 -18.03
N ASP A 226 -15.62 -1.69 -19.35
CA ASP A 226 -16.06 -0.71 -20.37
C ASP A 226 -17.56 -0.38 -20.24
N ARG A 227 -18.37 -1.37 -19.83
CA ARG A 227 -19.80 -1.20 -19.52
C ARG A 227 -20.05 -0.62 -18.14
N HIS A 228 -19.01 -0.19 -17.42
CA HIS A 228 -19.12 0.28 -16.05
C HIS A 228 -19.87 -0.70 -15.14
N TYR A 229 -19.62 -1.99 -15.35
CA TYR A 229 -20.20 -3.13 -14.64
C TYR A 229 -21.73 -3.26 -14.74
N GLU A 230 -22.35 -2.65 -15.75
CA GLU A 230 -23.80 -2.72 -16.00
C GLU A 230 -24.20 -4.05 -16.65
N GLU A 231 -24.00 -5.16 -15.93
CA GLU A 231 -24.33 -6.50 -16.40
C GLU A 231 -25.11 -7.28 -15.32
N PRO A 232 -26.46 -7.25 -15.36
CA PRO A 232 -27.30 -7.87 -14.34
C PRO A 232 -26.99 -9.34 -14.12
N LYS A 233 -26.61 -10.07 -15.18
CA LYS A 233 -26.32 -11.51 -15.11
C LYS A 233 -25.29 -11.83 -14.03
N TYR A 234 -24.24 -11.03 -13.91
CA TYR A 234 -23.12 -11.31 -13.00
C TYR A 234 -23.26 -10.63 -11.63
N LEU A 235 -24.34 -9.88 -11.42
CA LEU A 235 -24.67 -9.24 -10.14
C LEU A 235 -25.65 -10.07 -9.29
N THR A 236 -26.18 -11.16 -9.83
CA THR A 236 -27.10 -12.07 -9.14
C THR A 236 -26.70 -13.53 -9.31
N GLU A 237 -27.17 -14.40 -8.43
CA GLU A 237 -26.99 -15.84 -8.58
C GLU A 237 -27.90 -16.39 -9.71
N PRO A 238 -27.48 -17.43 -10.45
CA PRO A 238 -26.22 -18.18 -10.30
C PRO A 238 -25.01 -17.53 -11.02
N GLY A 239 -25.23 -16.47 -11.80
CA GLY A 239 -24.20 -15.88 -12.66
C GLY A 239 -23.01 -15.34 -11.89
N MET A 240 -23.22 -14.78 -10.69
CA MET A 240 -22.12 -14.36 -9.81
C MET A 240 -21.20 -15.52 -9.42
N SER A 241 -21.76 -16.66 -9.00
CA SER A 241 -20.96 -17.86 -8.70
C SER A 241 -20.31 -18.48 -9.93
N GLU A 242 -20.92 -18.37 -11.11
CA GLU A 242 -20.30 -18.79 -12.37
C GLU A 242 -19.06 -17.95 -12.70
N LEU A 243 -19.16 -16.63 -12.52
CA LEU A 243 -18.02 -15.73 -12.70
C LEU A 243 -16.90 -16.05 -11.70
N ASP A 244 -17.23 -16.25 -10.42
CA ASP A 244 -16.24 -16.60 -9.38
C ASP A 244 -15.42 -17.85 -9.79
N ARG A 245 -16.08 -18.89 -10.33
CA ARG A 245 -15.40 -20.10 -10.83
C ARG A 245 -14.57 -19.87 -12.08
N GLU A 246 -15.05 -19.04 -13.00
CA GLU A 246 -14.31 -18.66 -14.22
C GLU A 246 -12.99 -17.95 -13.86
N LEU A 247 -13.06 -16.99 -12.92
CA LEU A 247 -11.94 -16.21 -12.45
C LEU A 247 -10.90 -17.08 -11.69
N ASP A 248 -11.35 -17.96 -10.80
CA ASP A 248 -10.48 -18.91 -10.07
C ASP A 248 -9.75 -19.87 -11.03
N LYS A 249 -10.46 -20.40 -12.04
CA LYS A 249 -9.87 -21.24 -13.08
C LYS A 249 -8.81 -20.47 -13.89
N TYR A 250 -9.07 -19.20 -14.20
CA TYR A 250 -8.11 -18.35 -14.88
C TYR A 250 -6.85 -18.13 -14.04
N LEU A 251 -6.98 -17.77 -12.76
CA LEU A 251 -5.85 -17.59 -11.84
C LEU A 251 -5.01 -18.87 -11.72
N THR A 252 -5.66 -20.03 -11.60
CA THR A 252 -4.98 -21.34 -11.55
C THR A 252 -4.18 -21.59 -12.84
N GLY A 253 -4.78 -21.35 -14.01
CA GLY A 253 -4.11 -21.48 -15.30
C GLY A 253 -2.90 -20.54 -15.45
N MET A 254 -3.08 -19.28 -15.07
CA MET A 254 -2.03 -18.25 -15.08
C MET A 254 -0.85 -18.62 -14.17
N VAL A 255 -1.12 -19.03 -12.93
CA VAL A 255 -0.06 -19.44 -11.98
C VAL A 255 0.69 -20.67 -12.49
N ASN A 256 0.01 -21.64 -13.09
CA ASN A 256 0.67 -22.80 -13.68
C ASN A 256 1.68 -22.41 -14.77
N VAL A 257 1.34 -21.45 -15.64
CA VAL A 257 2.27 -20.94 -16.68
C VAL A 257 3.50 -20.31 -16.04
N LEU A 258 3.34 -19.55 -14.96
CA LEU A 258 4.46 -18.94 -14.24
C LEU A 258 5.36 -19.99 -13.57
N LEU A 259 4.77 -21.00 -12.92
CA LEU A 259 5.51 -22.06 -12.24
C LEU A 259 6.31 -22.93 -13.22
N GLU A 260 5.80 -23.16 -14.43
CA GLU A 260 6.54 -23.86 -15.50
C GLU A 260 7.80 -23.12 -15.95
N ARG A 261 7.84 -21.78 -15.80
CA ARG A 261 9.04 -20.97 -16.10
C ARG A 261 10.10 -21.03 -15.00
N GLY A 262 9.79 -21.61 -13.83
CA GLY A 262 10.78 -21.91 -12.79
C GLY A 262 11.16 -20.76 -11.84
N SER A 263 10.39 -19.67 -11.80
CA SER A 263 10.65 -18.52 -10.90
C SER A 263 10.36 -18.77 -9.42
N LEU A 264 9.60 -19.82 -9.10
CA LEU A 264 9.26 -20.16 -7.71
C LEU A 264 9.18 -21.70 -7.57
N PRO A 265 9.87 -22.31 -6.59
CA PRO A 265 9.81 -23.76 -6.39
C PRO A 265 8.48 -24.16 -5.75
N CYS A 266 7.45 -24.33 -6.58
CA CYS A 266 6.09 -24.70 -6.19
C CYS A 266 5.50 -25.67 -7.24
N PRO A 267 4.76 -26.73 -6.85
CA PRO A 267 4.17 -27.66 -7.81
C PRO A 267 3.07 -26.99 -8.63
N ARG A 268 2.82 -27.53 -9.84
CA ARG A 268 1.61 -27.18 -10.61
C ARG A 268 0.34 -27.50 -9.83
N ASN A 269 -0.72 -26.76 -10.12
CA ASN A 269 -2.00 -26.81 -9.42
C ASN A 269 -1.81 -26.68 -7.91
N ALA A 270 -0.88 -25.80 -7.51
CA ALA A 270 -0.63 -25.51 -6.11
C ALA A 270 -1.95 -25.13 -5.41
N THR A 271 -2.14 -25.68 -4.23
CA THR A 271 -3.15 -25.16 -3.29
C THR A 271 -2.68 -23.82 -2.72
N VAL A 272 -3.62 -23.04 -2.17
CA VAL A 272 -3.30 -21.77 -1.49
C VAL A 272 -2.23 -21.94 -0.41
N PRO A 273 -2.27 -22.95 0.48
CA PRO A 273 -1.20 -23.18 1.46
C PRO A 273 0.16 -23.49 0.82
N GLN A 274 0.21 -24.26 -0.26
CA GLN A 274 1.46 -24.61 -0.95
C GLN A 274 2.11 -23.39 -1.60
N LEU A 275 1.32 -22.54 -2.27
CA LEU A 275 1.83 -21.32 -2.87
C LEU A 275 2.35 -20.35 -1.79
N ASN A 276 1.58 -20.14 -0.72
CA ASN A 276 1.99 -19.31 0.41
C ASN A 276 3.28 -19.81 1.06
N ALA A 277 3.42 -21.12 1.24
CA ALA A 277 4.64 -21.72 1.78
C ALA A 277 5.84 -21.48 0.87
N ALA A 278 5.70 -21.67 -0.44
CA ALA A 278 6.77 -21.44 -1.41
C ALA A 278 7.24 -19.97 -1.42
N VAL A 279 6.30 -19.01 -1.43
CA VAL A 279 6.60 -17.57 -1.37
C VAL A 279 7.28 -17.21 -0.05
N LYS A 280 6.82 -17.78 1.08
CA LYS A 280 7.44 -17.56 2.39
C LYS A 280 8.87 -18.11 2.41
N SER A 281 9.11 -19.30 1.88
CA SER A 281 10.46 -19.89 1.79
C SER A 281 11.39 -19.08 0.89
N ALA A 282 10.87 -18.47 -0.18
CA ALA A 282 11.65 -17.59 -1.05
C ALA A 282 11.94 -16.21 -0.43
N SER A 283 11.24 -15.82 0.65
CA SER A 283 11.30 -14.45 1.18
C SER A 283 12.61 -14.06 1.88
N GLY A 284 13.55 -15.00 2.09
CA GLY A 284 14.85 -14.73 2.70
C GLY A 284 14.78 -14.11 4.10
N ASP A 285 15.94 -13.71 4.62
CA ASP A 285 16.02 -12.96 5.88
C ASP A 285 15.62 -11.49 5.69
N VAL A 286 14.97 -10.95 6.72
CA VAL A 286 14.40 -9.61 6.73
C VAL A 286 15.45 -8.52 6.55
N SER A 287 15.14 -7.55 5.68
CA SER A 287 16.03 -6.44 5.28
C SER A 287 15.66 -5.10 5.91
N PHE A 288 16.62 -4.17 5.86
CA PHE A 288 16.42 -2.74 6.13
C PHE A 288 15.25 -2.12 5.35
N ALA A 289 14.97 -2.61 4.13
CA ALA A 289 13.84 -2.16 3.34
C ALA A 289 12.48 -2.45 4.02
N GLN A 290 12.33 -3.59 4.71
CA GLN A 290 11.09 -3.88 5.46
C GLN A 290 10.91 -2.96 6.67
N LEU A 291 12.01 -2.58 7.34
CA LEU A 291 11.96 -1.57 8.40
C LEU A 291 11.50 -0.22 7.83
N PHE A 292 12.11 0.21 6.73
CA PHE A 292 11.72 1.44 6.04
C PHE A 292 10.26 1.44 5.57
N GLU A 293 9.80 0.32 5.00
CA GLU A 293 8.40 0.16 4.58
C GLU A 293 7.44 0.41 5.75
N ASN A 294 7.65 -0.24 6.89
CA ASN A 294 6.74 -0.05 8.02
C ASN A 294 6.73 1.40 8.54
N ILE A 295 7.89 2.05 8.58
CA ILE A 295 8.00 3.42 9.09
C ILE A 295 7.38 4.43 8.12
N LYS A 296 7.65 4.32 6.80
CA LYS A 296 7.10 5.26 5.80
C LYS A 296 5.57 5.21 5.73
N PHE A 297 4.96 4.05 5.95
CA PHE A 297 3.49 3.89 6.02
C PHE A 297 2.87 4.52 7.28
N SER A 298 3.66 4.80 8.32
CA SER A 298 3.16 5.36 9.58
C SER A 298 3.04 6.89 9.58
N ARG A 299 3.78 7.59 8.70
CA ARG A 299 3.92 9.06 8.67
C ARG A 299 2.60 9.83 8.69
N LEU A 300 1.62 9.43 7.87
CA LEU A 300 0.31 10.10 7.81
C LEU A 300 -0.80 9.40 8.60
N MET A 301 -0.45 8.40 9.43
CA MET A 301 -1.46 7.62 10.15
C MET A 301 -2.21 8.45 11.20
N LYS A 302 -1.53 9.40 11.87
CA LYS A 302 -2.17 10.30 12.84
C LYS A 302 -3.34 11.07 12.23
N GLY A 303 -3.09 11.77 11.12
CA GLY A 303 -4.13 12.48 10.38
C GLY A 303 -5.23 11.56 9.86
N ARG A 304 -4.89 10.33 9.48
CA ARG A 304 -5.86 9.33 9.01
C ARG A 304 -6.82 8.91 10.11
N LEU A 305 -6.29 8.53 11.27
CA LEU A 305 -7.09 8.16 12.44
C LEU A 305 -7.94 9.33 12.94
N TRP A 306 -7.34 10.53 12.96
CA TRP A 306 -8.06 11.75 13.29
C TRP A 306 -9.25 11.97 12.35
N PHE A 307 -9.02 11.95 11.02
CA PHE A 307 -10.08 12.11 10.02
C PHE A 307 -11.20 11.09 10.20
N TYR A 308 -10.87 9.80 10.28
CA TYR A 308 -11.87 8.76 10.44
C TYR A 308 -12.69 8.88 11.72
N ALA A 309 -12.07 9.35 12.81
CA ALA A 309 -12.75 9.54 14.08
C ALA A 309 -13.71 10.75 14.07
N HIS A 310 -13.59 11.68 13.11
CA HIS A 310 -14.51 12.81 13.00
C HIS A 310 -15.82 12.38 12.36
N ASP A 311 -16.93 12.87 12.92
CA ASP A 311 -18.27 12.51 12.44
C ASP A 311 -18.62 13.26 11.16
N LEU A 312 -18.80 12.49 10.09
CA LEU A 312 -19.44 12.92 8.85
C LEU A 312 -20.63 11.99 8.60
N LEU A 313 -21.84 12.55 8.64
CA LEU A 313 -23.09 11.77 8.59
C LEU A 313 -23.21 10.82 7.37
N TRP A 314 -22.53 11.17 6.27
CA TRP A 314 -22.63 10.49 4.98
C TRP A 314 -21.36 9.70 4.62
N PHE A 315 -20.36 9.66 5.49
CA PHE A 315 -19.10 8.94 5.28
C PHE A 315 -18.95 7.86 6.36
N ASP A 316 -18.98 6.59 5.95
CA ASP A 316 -18.73 5.46 6.83
C ASP A 316 -17.22 5.27 7.01
N SER A 317 -16.76 5.47 8.24
CA SER A 317 -15.37 5.31 8.64
C SER A 317 -15.14 4.11 9.57
N LEU A 318 -16.17 3.40 10.01
CA LEU A 318 -16.03 2.38 11.06
C LEU A 318 -15.21 1.18 10.58
N PHE A 319 -15.51 0.68 9.37
CA PHE A 319 -14.73 -0.39 8.77
C PHE A 319 -13.26 0.04 8.58
N LEU A 320 -13.05 1.27 8.12
CA LEU A 320 -11.72 1.83 7.87
C LEU A 320 -10.91 1.91 9.17
N ILE A 321 -11.50 2.43 10.25
CA ILE A 321 -10.86 2.46 11.58
C ILE A 321 -10.52 1.06 12.04
N ARG A 322 -11.49 0.13 11.99
CA ARG A 322 -11.29 -1.25 12.45
C ARG A 322 -10.10 -1.90 11.73
N ASN A 323 -10.02 -1.73 10.42
CA ASN A 323 -8.93 -2.26 9.62
C ASN A 323 -7.57 -1.69 10.05
N GLU A 324 -7.50 -0.38 10.29
CA GLU A 324 -6.26 0.25 10.78
C GLU A 324 -5.88 -0.22 12.18
N LEU A 325 -6.82 -0.22 13.13
CA LEU A 325 -6.55 -0.60 14.52
C LEU A 325 -6.09 -2.06 14.65
N ASN A 326 -6.58 -2.96 13.80
CA ASN A 326 -6.18 -4.36 13.82
C ASN A 326 -4.74 -4.60 13.35
N ARG A 327 -4.14 -3.68 12.59
CA ARG A 327 -2.80 -3.86 12.00
C ARG A 327 -1.73 -2.91 12.55
N ILE A 328 -2.14 -1.77 13.12
CA ILE A 328 -1.23 -0.65 13.41
C ILE A 328 -0.12 -1.02 14.41
N ARG A 329 -0.44 -1.77 15.47
CA ARG A 329 0.53 -2.21 16.47
C ARG A 329 1.57 -3.14 15.85
N GLN A 330 1.11 -4.17 15.12
CA GLN A 330 2.01 -5.12 14.49
C GLN A 330 2.91 -4.43 13.44
N SER A 331 2.32 -3.56 12.62
CA SER A 331 3.01 -2.92 11.50
C SER A 331 3.98 -1.83 11.96
N PHE A 332 3.59 -0.97 12.90
CA PHE A 332 4.38 0.22 13.22
C PHE A 332 5.21 0.09 14.49
N TYR A 333 4.88 -0.85 15.38
CA TYR A 333 5.60 -1.05 16.64
C TYR A 333 6.32 -2.40 16.68
N GLU A 334 5.59 -3.52 16.65
CA GLU A 334 6.20 -4.84 16.90
C GLU A 334 7.20 -5.22 15.80
N THR A 335 6.80 -5.12 14.53
CA THR A 335 7.66 -5.50 13.42
C THR A 335 8.90 -4.62 13.37
N PRO A 336 8.83 -3.26 13.32
CA PRO A 336 10.01 -2.41 13.27
C PRO A 336 11.01 -2.66 14.40
N LEU A 337 10.54 -2.83 15.63
CA LEU A 337 11.42 -3.09 16.76
C LEU A 337 12.13 -4.44 16.64
N ARG A 338 11.39 -5.52 16.34
CA ARG A 338 11.98 -6.86 16.17
C ARG A 338 12.95 -6.90 14.99
N LEU A 339 12.60 -6.24 13.89
CA LEU A 339 13.48 -6.14 12.72
C LEU A 339 14.77 -5.40 13.03
N PHE A 340 14.68 -4.26 13.72
CA PHE A 340 15.87 -3.54 14.14
C PHE A 340 16.71 -4.36 15.13
N ALA A 341 16.09 -5.09 16.07
CA ALA A 341 16.83 -5.90 17.02
C ALA A 341 17.59 -7.05 16.33
N LYS A 342 16.95 -7.72 15.38
CA LYS A 342 17.58 -8.75 14.55
C LYS A 342 18.71 -8.16 13.71
N PHE A 343 18.47 -7.03 13.05
CA PHE A 343 19.45 -6.37 12.19
C PHE A 343 20.65 -5.82 12.96
N ALA A 344 20.41 -5.11 14.06
CA ALA A 344 21.40 -4.26 14.72
C ALA A 344 22.11 -4.95 15.89
N TYR A 345 21.49 -5.97 16.48
CA TYR A 345 22.02 -6.72 17.63
C TYR A 345 22.14 -8.22 17.38
N ASN A 346 21.74 -8.71 16.20
CA ASN A 346 21.70 -10.13 15.86
C ASN A 346 20.90 -10.97 16.89
N LYS A 347 19.76 -10.43 17.34
CA LYS A 347 18.88 -11.10 18.30
C LYS A 347 17.46 -11.22 17.76
N ASP A 348 16.91 -12.42 17.86
CA ASP A 348 15.48 -12.64 17.78
C ASP A 348 14.88 -12.35 19.16
N ALA A 349 14.21 -11.21 19.29
CA ALA A 349 13.73 -10.67 20.55
C ALA A 349 12.24 -10.40 20.47
N SER A 350 11.53 -10.49 21.60
CA SER A 350 10.19 -9.91 21.72
C SER A 350 10.25 -8.39 21.56
N ASP A 351 9.09 -7.75 21.36
CA ASP A 351 9.01 -6.29 21.19
C ASP A 351 9.46 -5.51 22.43
N GLU A 352 9.16 -5.99 23.65
CA GLU A 352 9.63 -5.32 24.88
C GLU A 352 11.13 -5.54 25.10
N GLU A 353 11.68 -6.74 24.84
CA GLU A 353 13.13 -6.98 24.90
C GLU A 353 13.87 -6.11 23.88
N ALA A 354 13.36 -6.02 22.66
CA ALA A 354 13.89 -5.15 21.62
C ALA A 354 13.89 -3.67 22.06
N LEU A 355 12.78 -3.20 22.64
CA LEU A 355 12.67 -1.83 23.15
C LEU A 355 13.67 -1.55 24.29
N GLN A 356 13.86 -2.50 25.20
CA GLN A 356 14.84 -2.39 26.29
C GLN A 356 16.26 -2.30 25.76
N MET A 357 16.62 -3.13 24.77
CA MET A 357 17.94 -3.08 24.13
C MET A 357 18.21 -1.74 23.43
N MET A 358 17.17 -1.13 22.86
CA MET A 358 17.27 0.17 22.20
C MET A 358 17.29 1.35 23.18
N THR A 359 16.82 1.17 24.42
CA THR A 359 16.77 2.24 25.42
C THR A 359 18.18 2.56 25.93
N GLY A 360 18.62 3.81 25.80
CA GLY A 360 19.97 4.29 26.11
C GLY A 360 20.98 4.16 24.96
N ASP A 361 20.62 3.45 23.88
CA ASP A 361 21.45 3.29 22.68
C ASP A 361 20.84 4.04 21.48
N VAL A 362 19.61 3.68 21.12
CA VAL A 362 18.86 4.30 20.01
C VAL A 362 17.84 5.30 20.53
N PHE A 363 17.14 4.96 21.61
CA PHE A 363 16.10 5.78 22.22
C PHE A 363 16.57 6.36 23.53
N ASP A 364 16.20 7.61 23.80
CA ASP A 364 16.20 8.09 25.17
C ASP A 364 15.02 7.48 25.97
N ARG A 365 14.96 7.79 27.26
CA ARG A 365 13.92 7.28 28.16
C ARG A 365 12.52 7.77 27.77
N GLU A 366 12.39 8.99 27.26
CA GLU A 366 11.11 9.57 26.88
C GLU A 366 10.55 8.91 25.61
N GLN A 367 11.42 8.65 24.64
CA GLN A 367 11.10 7.94 23.40
C GLN A 367 10.69 6.50 23.67
N ALA A 368 11.42 5.79 24.53
CA ALA A 368 11.05 4.44 24.94
C ALA A 368 9.67 4.43 25.62
N GLU A 369 9.39 5.40 26.49
CA GLU A 369 8.09 5.52 27.14
C GLU A 369 6.97 5.89 26.15
N ALA A 370 7.24 6.73 25.15
CA ALA A 370 6.29 7.03 24.08
C ALA A 370 5.91 5.78 23.29
N CYS A 371 6.89 4.91 22.99
CA CYS A 371 6.65 3.63 22.34
C CYS A 371 5.76 2.71 23.21
N ARG A 372 6.01 2.64 24.53
CA ARG A 372 5.15 1.87 25.45
C ARG A 372 3.72 2.41 25.51
N ARG A 373 3.55 3.74 25.59
CA ARG A 373 2.22 4.38 25.57
C ARG A 373 1.45 4.04 24.29
N PHE A 374 2.10 4.17 23.13
CA PHE A 374 1.51 3.78 21.85
C PHE A 374 1.11 2.29 21.85
N ALA A 375 2.01 1.41 22.31
CA ALA A 375 1.75 -0.04 22.38
C ALA A 375 0.55 -0.36 23.29
N ALA A 376 0.42 0.32 24.44
CA ALA A 376 -0.67 0.12 25.38
C ALA A 376 -2.04 0.47 24.78
N VAL A 377 -2.12 1.56 24.01
CA VAL A 377 -3.38 1.97 23.37
C VAL A 377 -3.64 1.24 22.06
N SER A 378 -2.64 0.78 21.32
CA SER A 378 -2.81 0.16 19.99
C SER A 378 -3.18 -1.33 19.99
N GLN A 379 -3.63 -1.89 21.12
CA GLN A 379 -4.03 -3.30 21.20
C GLN A 379 -5.17 -3.63 20.21
N PRO A 380 -5.10 -4.77 19.50
CA PRO A 380 -6.16 -5.19 18.58
C PRO A 380 -7.43 -5.61 19.33
N GLY A 381 -8.54 -5.77 18.60
CA GLY A 381 -9.80 -6.27 19.17
C GLY A 381 -10.65 -5.21 19.88
N CYS A 382 -10.59 -3.96 19.41
CA CYS A 382 -11.44 -2.88 19.90
C CYS A 382 -12.91 -3.09 19.43
N PRO A 383 -13.91 -3.03 20.34
CA PRO A 383 -15.32 -3.08 19.96
C PRO A 383 -15.73 -1.89 19.08
N ASP A 384 -16.73 -2.09 18.21
CA ASP A 384 -17.19 -1.08 17.26
C ASP A 384 -17.57 0.26 17.91
N ALA A 385 -18.25 0.20 19.05
CA ALA A 385 -18.67 1.38 19.81
C ALA A 385 -17.50 2.22 20.35
N GLU A 386 -16.30 1.64 20.43
CA GLU A 386 -15.10 2.30 20.95
C GLU A 386 -14.09 2.66 19.85
N LEU A 387 -14.30 2.26 18.60
CA LEU A 387 -13.33 2.44 17.51
C LEU A 387 -12.87 3.90 17.36
N LYS A 388 -13.82 4.85 17.33
CA LYS A 388 -13.49 6.29 17.19
C LYS A 388 -12.72 6.82 18.38
N LYS A 389 -13.15 6.47 19.60
CA LYS A 389 -12.45 6.83 20.84
C LYS A 389 -11.02 6.30 20.82
N ARG A 390 -10.84 5.03 20.46
CA ARG A 390 -9.54 4.38 20.38
C ARG A 390 -8.64 5.00 19.31
N ALA A 391 -9.20 5.37 18.15
CA ALA A 391 -8.45 6.09 17.12
C ALA A 391 -7.91 7.44 17.64
N LEU A 392 -8.70 8.17 18.43
CA LEU A 392 -8.28 9.44 19.06
C LEU A 392 -7.25 9.22 20.20
N GLU A 393 -7.36 8.14 20.98
CA GLU A 393 -6.35 7.78 21.99
C GLU A 393 -4.98 7.51 21.34
N ILE A 394 -4.97 6.82 20.20
CA ILE A 394 -3.75 6.57 19.43
C ILE A 394 -3.22 7.87 18.83
N GLU A 395 -4.08 8.67 18.20
CA GLU A 395 -3.75 9.99 17.63
C GLU A 395 -3.01 10.87 18.65
N ALA A 396 -3.54 10.96 19.87
CA ALA A 396 -2.97 11.77 20.96
C ALA A 396 -1.58 11.31 21.42
N THR A 397 -1.21 10.05 21.18
CA THR A 397 0.11 9.50 21.55
C THR A 397 1.08 9.40 20.38
N PHE A 398 0.64 9.73 19.17
CA PHE A 398 1.33 9.35 17.94
C PHE A 398 2.60 10.16 17.65
N ASP A 399 2.62 11.47 17.93
CA ASP A 399 3.76 12.34 17.60
C ASP A 399 5.09 11.90 18.21
N PRO A 400 5.19 11.71 19.55
CA PRO A 400 6.45 11.29 20.15
C PRO A 400 6.84 9.87 19.72
N PHE A 401 5.85 9.01 19.43
CA PHE A 401 6.08 7.68 18.88
C PHE A 401 6.67 7.74 17.45
N LEU A 402 6.08 8.52 16.55
CA LEU A 402 6.58 8.68 15.18
C LEU A 402 7.99 9.28 15.17
N CYS A 403 8.28 10.22 16.07
CA CYS A 403 9.63 10.77 16.23
C CYS A 403 10.65 9.69 16.62
N ALA A 404 10.29 8.78 17.54
CA ALA A 404 11.12 7.65 17.89
C ALA A 404 11.32 6.70 16.70
N MET A 405 10.26 6.40 15.92
CA MET A 405 10.37 5.53 14.74
C MET A 405 11.26 6.14 13.64
N GLU A 406 11.15 7.44 13.36
CA GLU A 406 12.06 8.10 12.42
C GLU A 406 13.52 8.06 12.91
N GLN A 407 13.76 8.20 14.23
CA GLN A 407 15.10 8.03 14.80
C GLN A 407 15.63 6.59 14.68
N LEU A 408 14.77 5.59 14.83
CA LEU A 408 15.10 4.18 14.61
C LEU A 408 15.58 3.96 13.16
N LEU A 409 14.87 4.53 12.18
CA LEU A 409 15.24 4.45 10.77
C LEU A 409 16.61 5.10 10.49
N GLU A 410 16.83 6.31 11.00
CA GLU A 410 18.11 7.02 10.85
C GLU A 410 19.27 6.27 11.49
N CYS A 411 19.05 5.65 12.66
CA CYS A 411 20.04 4.82 13.31
C CYS A 411 20.35 3.56 12.48
N ALA A 412 19.33 2.91 11.93
CA ALA A 412 19.48 1.73 11.08
C ALA A 412 20.31 2.06 9.83
N LYS A 413 19.98 3.17 9.15
CA LYS A 413 20.73 3.66 7.98
C LYS A 413 22.20 3.91 8.32
N LYS A 414 22.49 4.56 9.44
CA LYS A 414 23.88 4.81 9.90
C LYS A 414 24.63 3.51 10.18
N ARG A 415 23.99 2.51 10.79
CA ARG A 415 24.61 1.20 11.08
C ARG A 415 24.88 0.42 9.80
N LEU A 416 23.97 0.44 8.84
CA LEU A 416 24.14 -0.19 7.53
C LEU A 416 25.36 0.38 6.79
N LEU A 417 25.50 1.70 6.76
CA LEU A 417 26.64 2.38 6.14
C LEU A 417 27.97 2.08 6.83
N LYS A 418 27.98 1.91 8.17
CA LYS A 418 29.18 1.49 8.91
C LYS A 418 29.55 0.04 8.64
N GLY A 419 28.57 -0.86 8.60
CA GLY A 419 28.77 -2.29 8.28
C GLY A 419 29.36 -2.49 6.88
N ALA A 420 28.82 -1.79 5.88
CA ALA A 420 29.34 -1.82 4.52
C ALA A 420 30.79 -1.33 4.41
N LYS A 421 31.17 -0.27 5.13
CA LYS A 421 32.57 0.20 5.15
C LYS A 421 33.55 -0.82 5.73
N VAL A 422 33.13 -1.65 6.68
CA VAL A 422 33.97 -2.69 7.29
C VAL A 422 34.13 -3.92 6.38
N SER A 423 33.13 -4.27 5.56
CA SER A 423 33.24 -5.37 4.60
C SER A 423 34.19 -5.04 3.44
N TYR A 424 34.12 -3.83 2.88
CA TYR A 424 35.06 -3.39 1.83
C TYR A 424 36.52 -3.33 2.29
N LEU A 425 36.78 -3.03 3.56
CA LEU A 425 38.14 -3.06 4.12
C LEU A 425 38.66 -4.48 4.38
N LYS A 426 37.77 -5.46 4.60
CA LYS A 426 38.16 -6.87 4.75
C LYS A 426 38.42 -7.56 3.42
N GLU A 427 37.71 -7.18 2.36
CA GLU A 427 37.92 -7.73 1.01
C GLU A 427 39.10 -7.08 0.26
N GLY A 428 39.55 -5.88 0.68
CA GLY A 428 40.74 -5.22 0.15
C GLY A 428 42.08 -5.70 0.73
N THR A 429 42.09 -6.76 1.55
CA THR A 429 43.31 -7.30 2.20
C THR A 429 43.54 -8.76 1.82
N GLN A 430 43.54 -9.07 0.53
CA GLN A 430 44.26 -10.21 -0.02
C GLN A 430 45.10 -9.69 -1.19
N ILE A 431 46.38 -9.43 -0.90
CA ILE A 431 47.46 -9.25 -1.89
C ILE A 431 47.96 -10.63 -2.26
#